data_AF-A0AAX0PWS5-F1
#
_entry.id   AF-A0AAX0PWS5-F1
#
_cell.length_a   1.000
_cell.length_b   1.000
_cell.length_c   1.000
_cell.angle_alpha   90.00
_cell.angle_beta   90.00
_cell.angle_gamma   90.00
#
_symmetry.space_group_name_H-M   'P 1'
#
loop_
_entity.id
_entity.type
_entity.pdbx_description
1 polymer ?
#
loop_
_entity_poly.entity_id
_entity_poly.type
_entity_poly.pdbx_seq_one_letter_code
_entity_poly.pdbx_strand_id
1 'polypeptide(L)'
;MVDQGRVIYKKKHRHVIYIASNPVTADAVRRKLQRLFADYTNKPVVSKVQIIKTTVADTYAYLTHESKEAIRQKKHIYDSKDIVLLSNFDLARYQVLDVEMKEDILNKILDVVYVNELENIIELRQYFAVCDDIEMMFGVSDIRQLNKIIRENTGIIRLYLDGNYQNHQKEIDNGDR
;
A
#
# COMPACT_ATOMS: atom_id res chain seq x y z
N MET A 1 -5.47 24.45 22.78
CA MET A 1 -5.76 25.88 22.56
C MET A 1 -5.94 26.48 23.94
N VAL A 2 -5.15 27.49 24.27
CA VAL A 2 -5.26 28.21 25.54
C VAL A 2 -6.08 29.45 25.24
N ASP A 3 -7.27 29.52 25.82
CA ASP A 3 -8.08 30.72 25.85
C ASP A 3 -8.22 31.09 27.33
N GLN A 4 -7.81 32.32 27.68
CA GLN A 4 -7.87 32.85 29.05
C GLN A 4 -7.21 31.96 30.13
N GLY A 5 -6.04 31.37 29.84
CA GLY A 5 -5.24 30.63 30.83
C GLY A 5 -5.79 29.26 31.23
N ARG A 6 -6.85 28.75 30.58
CA ARG A 6 -7.38 27.39 30.80
C ARG A 6 -7.11 26.51 29.58
N VAL A 7 -6.66 25.28 29.82
CA VAL A 7 -6.51 24.26 28.77
C VAL A 7 -7.91 23.80 28.35
N ILE A 8 -8.37 24.22 27.18
CA ILE A 8 -9.65 23.78 26.63
C ILE A 8 -9.45 22.45 25.91
N TYR A 9 -10.04 21.39 26.46
CA TYR A 9 -10.10 20.08 25.82
C TYR A 9 -11.32 20.00 24.90
N LYS A 10 -11.14 19.43 23.71
CA LYS A 10 -12.26 19.09 22.84
C LYS A 10 -13.09 17.96 23.48
N LYS A 11 -14.38 17.90 23.15
CA LYS A 11 -15.27 16.80 23.59
C LYS A 11 -14.63 15.44 23.26
N LYS A 12 -14.78 14.45 24.16
CA LYS A 12 -14.29 13.09 23.94
C LYS A 12 -14.91 12.51 22.66
N HIS A 13 -14.07 12.09 21.73
CA HIS A 13 -14.46 11.45 20.46
C HIS A 13 -13.45 10.36 20.10
N ARG A 14 -13.83 9.46 19.20
CA ARG A 14 -12.93 8.44 18.63
C ARG A 14 -12.80 8.67 17.13
N HIS A 15 -11.59 8.49 16.61
CA HIS A 15 -11.36 8.36 15.19
C HIS A 15 -11.47 6.89 14.79
N VAL A 16 -12.07 6.64 13.62
CA VAL A 16 -12.26 5.29 13.10
C VAL A 16 -11.83 5.28 11.64
N ILE A 17 -10.95 4.36 11.30
CA ILE A 17 -10.64 4.01 9.91
C ILE A 17 -11.50 2.81 9.55
N TYR A 18 -12.25 2.93 8.46
CA TYR A 18 -13.13 1.87 7.96
C TYR A 18 -12.76 1.59 6.51
N ILE A 19 -12.41 0.34 6.23
CA ILE A 19 -12.14 -0.13 4.87
C ILE A 19 -13.34 -0.95 4.40
N ALA A 20 -14.00 -0.46 3.35
CA ALA A 20 -15.08 -1.19 2.71
C ALA A 20 -14.52 -2.26 1.77
N SER A 21 -15.15 -3.44 1.73
CA SER A 21 -14.76 -4.51 0.80
C SER A 21 -14.98 -4.15 -0.67
N ASN A 22 -15.93 -3.25 -0.94
CA ASN A 22 -16.29 -2.77 -2.26
C ASN A 22 -16.32 -1.23 -2.26
N PRO A 23 -16.12 -0.57 -3.42
CA PRO A 23 -16.32 0.87 -3.55
C PRO A 23 -17.74 1.27 -3.14
N VAL A 24 -17.85 2.16 -2.16
CA VAL A 24 -19.12 2.65 -1.61
C VAL A 24 -19.04 4.14 -1.33
N THR A 25 -20.19 4.81 -1.28
CA THR A 25 -20.26 6.24 -0.96
C THR A 25 -20.11 6.49 0.54
N ALA A 26 -19.58 7.67 0.91
CA ALA A 26 -19.47 8.09 2.31
C ALA A 26 -20.84 8.09 3.02
N ASP A 27 -21.91 8.47 2.30
CA ASP A 27 -23.27 8.46 2.83
C ASP A 27 -23.81 7.05 3.08
N ALA A 28 -23.48 6.08 2.22
CA ALA A 28 -23.84 4.69 2.45
C ALA A 28 -23.20 4.14 3.74
N VAL A 29 -21.92 4.44 3.96
CA VAL A 29 -21.21 4.07 5.20
C VAL A 29 -21.83 4.78 6.41
N ARG A 30 -22.12 6.09 6.30
CA ARG A 30 -22.79 6.86 7.36
C ARG A 30 -24.13 6.24 7.75
N ARG A 31 -24.98 5.91 6.76
CA ARG A 31 -26.29 5.29 6.98
C ARG A 31 -26.15 3.90 7.61
N LYS A 32 -25.17 3.10 7.18
CA LYS A 32 -24.88 1.80 7.79
C LYS A 32 -24.52 1.92 9.26
N LEU A 33 -23.61 2.85 9.61
CA LEU A 33 -23.22 3.10 11.01
C LEU A 33 -24.39 3.65 11.83
N GLN A 34 -25.17 4.59 11.28
CA GLN A 34 -26.36 5.12 11.97
C GLN A 34 -27.36 4.00 12.29
N ARG A 35 -27.63 3.08 11.37
CA ARG A 35 -28.52 1.94 11.62
C ARG A 35 -27.97 0.98 12.67
N LEU A 36 -26.68 0.66 12.62
CA LEU A 36 -26.05 -0.27 13.57
C LEU A 36 -26.03 0.26 15.01
N PHE A 37 -25.94 1.58 15.19
CA PHE A 37 -25.84 2.21 16.51
C PHE A 37 -27.11 2.96 16.94
N ALA A 38 -28.18 2.94 16.13
CA ALA A 38 -29.46 3.57 16.45
C ALA A 38 -30.03 3.05 17.77
N ASP A 39 -29.87 1.75 18.04
CA ASP A 39 -30.39 1.09 19.24
C ASP A 39 -29.66 1.51 20.53
N TYR A 40 -28.44 2.06 20.40
CA TYR A 40 -27.58 2.38 21.54
C TYR A 40 -27.60 3.87 21.92
N THR A 41 -28.06 4.75 21.03
CA THR A 41 -28.01 6.20 21.29
C THR A 41 -28.99 6.97 20.40
N ASN A 42 -29.93 7.71 21.01
CA ASN A 42 -30.77 8.73 20.35
C ASN A 42 -29.95 9.96 19.85
N LYS A 43 -28.66 9.78 19.53
CA LYS A 43 -27.71 10.83 19.11
C LYS A 43 -27.04 10.41 17.81
N PRO A 44 -26.69 11.35 16.91
CA PRO A 44 -25.93 11.03 15.71
C PRO A 44 -24.56 10.46 16.09
N VAL A 45 -24.36 9.16 15.84
CA VAL A 45 -23.16 8.40 16.25
C VAL A 45 -21.92 8.85 15.48
N VAL A 46 -22.09 9.34 14.25
CA VAL A 46 -21.00 9.83 13.40
C VAL A 46 -21.37 11.21 12.84
N SER A 47 -20.59 12.22 13.21
CA SER A 47 -20.80 13.60 12.75
C SER A 47 -20.46 13.79 11.27
N LYS A 48 -19.35 13.20 10.82
CA LYS A 48 -18.82 13.34 9.47
C LYS A 48 -18.07 12.07 9.06
N VAL A 49 -18.36 11.56 7.87
CA VAL A 49 -17.57 10.52 7.19
C VAL A 49 -16.78 11.22 6.08
N GLN A 50 -15.50 10.89 5.97
CA GLN A 50 -14.62 11.45 4.94
C GLN A 50 -13.95 10.30 4.20
N ILE A 51 -13.85 10.43 2.88
CA ILE A 51 -13.04 9.54 2.06
C ILE A 51 -11.57 9.87 2.35
N ILE A 52 -10.74 8.84 2.52
CA ILE A 52 -9.29 9.00 2.68
C ILE A 52 -8.75 9.58 1.37
N LYS A 53 -8.15 10.77 1.44
CA LYS A 53 -7.65 11.51 0.26
C LYS A 53 -6.17 11.27 -0.03
N THR A 54 -5.37 11.02 1.01
CA THR A 54 -3.93 10.81 0.90
C THR A 54 -3.66 9.31 0.88
N THR A 55 -3.05 8.76 1.93
CA THR A 55 -2.77 7.35 2.08
C THR A 55 -3.46 6.82 3.34
N VAL A 56 -3.70 5.50 3.37
CA VAL A 56 -4.19 4.83 4.57
C VAL A 56 -3.15 4.96 5.69
N ALA A 57 -1.86 4.92 5.36
CA ALA A 57 -0.74 5.11 6.30
C ALA A 57 -0.77 6.48 6.99
N ASP A 58 -0.92 7.57 6.23
CA ASP A 58 -0.99 8.92 6.81
C ASP A 58 -2.23 9.09 7.70
N THR A 59 -3.35 8.51 7.28
CA THR A 59 -4.60 8.55 8.05
C THR A 59 -4.48 7.73 9.34
N TYR A 60 -3.78 6.60 9.28
CA TYR A 60 -3.48 5.76 10.44
C TYR A 60 -2.57 6.47 11.43
N ALA A 61 -1.46 7.07 10.98
CA ALA A 61 -0.58 7.88 11.82
C ALA A 61 -1.29 9.12 12.41
N TYR A 62 -2.35 9.61 11.77
CA TYR A 62 -3.16 10.69 12.31
C TYR A 62 -4.00 10.25 13.53
N LEU A 63 -4.26 8.95 13.75
CA LEU A 63 -4.97 8.46 14.93
C LEU A 63 -4.23 8.79 16.24
N THR A 64 -2.91 8.70 16.22
CA THR A 64 -2.01 9.05 17.34
C THR A 64 -1.44 10.46 17.23
N HIS A 65 -1.84 11.21 16.20
CA HIS A 65 -1.28 12.53 15.85
C HIS A 65 0.22 12.52 15.52
N GLU A 66 0.74 11.41 15.03
CA GLU A 66 2.13 11.24 14.59
C GLU A 66 2.34 11.51 13.10
N SER A 67 1.26 11.80 12.36
CA SER A 67 1.39 12.18 10.96
C SER A 67 2.09 13.54 10.80
N LYS A 68 2.79 13.74 9.67
CA LYS A 68 3.53 14.97 9.34
C LYS A 68 2.67 16.24 9.52
N GLU A 69 1.39 16.15 9.16
CA GLU A 69 0.42 17.24 9.33
C GLU A 69 0.08 17.53 10.79
N ALA A 70 -0.11 16.49 11.60
CA ALA A 70 -0.48 16.63 13.00
C ALA A 70 0.70 17.17 13.84
N ILE A 71 1.91 16.73 13.54
CA ILE A 71 3.16 17.25 14.12
C ILE A 71 3.33 18.73 13.77
N ARG A 72 3.14 19.11 12.49
CA ARG A 72 3.16 20.52 12.06
C ARG A 72 2.15 21.38 12.83
N GLN A 73 0.98 20.83 13.12
CA GLN A 73 -0.07 21.50 13.89
C GLN A 73 0.14 21.41 15.41
N LYS A 74 1.26 20.84 15.88
CA LYS A 74 1.61 20.66 17.30
C LYS A 74 0.46 20.05 18.12
N LYS A 75 -0.17 19.01 17.55
CA LYS A 75 -1.25 18.28 18.24
C LYS A 75 -0.69 17.37 19.33
N HIS A 76 -1.54 17.07 20.31
CA HIS A 76 -1.21 16.14 21.39
C HIS A 76 -1.03 14.72 20.84
N ILE A 77 0.12 14.10 21.07
CA ILE A 77 0.42 12.73 20.65
C ILE A 77 -0.25 11.74 21.61
N TYR A 78 -0.90 10.71 21.08
CA TYR A 78 -1.53 9.64 21.87
C TYR A 78 -0.69 8.35 21.78
N ASP A 79 -0.85 7.45 22.76
CA ASP A 79 -0.18 6.15 22.76
C ASP A 79 -0.77 5.24 21.67
N SER A 80 0.09 4.61 20.88
CA SER A 80 -0.29 3.67 19.82
C SER A 80 -0.92 2.39 20.38
N LYS A 81 -0.65 2.03 21.65
CA LYS A 81 -1.24 0.88 22.33
C LYS A 81 -2.75 0.98 22.52
N ASP A 82 -3.29 2.20 22.50
CA ASP A 82 -4.74 2.44 22.64
C ASP A 82 -5.51 2.20 21.32
N ILE A 83 -4.81 1.94 20.22
CA ILE A 83 -5.43 1.60 18.93
C ILE A 83 -6.08 0.22 19.02
N VAL A 84 -7.38 0.16 18.76
CA VAL A 84 -8.14 -1.09 18.69
C VAL A 84 -8.21 -1.55 17.23
N LEU A 85 -7.55 -2.67 16.93
CA LEU A 85 -7.61 -3.31 15.62
C LEU A 85 -8.79 -4.29 15.56
N LEU A 86 -9.66 -4.12 14.58
CA LEU A 86 -10.85 -4.95 14.38
C LEU A 86 -10.73 -5.75 13.08
N SER A 87 -11.35 -6.93 13.02
CA SER A 87 -11.46 -7.76 11.81
C SER A 87 -10.13 -8.05 11.11
N ASN A 88 -9.06 -8.30 11.89
CA ASN A 88 -7.70 -8.53 11.39
C ASN A 88 -7.20 -7.39 10.48
N PHE A 89 -7.56 -6.14 10.79
CA PHE A 89 -7.01 -4.98 10.11
C PHE A 89 -5.49 -4.98 10.24
N ASP A 90 -4.83 -4.79 9.11
CA ASP A 90 -3.38 -4.75 8.99
C ASP A 90 -3.01 -3.64 7.99
N LEU A 91 -2.26 -2.64 8.46
CA LEU A 91 -1.90 -1.46 7.68
C LEU A 91 -1.07 -1.84 6.45
N ALA A 92 -0.20 -2.85 6.55
CA ALA A 92 0.68 -3.27 5.48
C ALA A 92 -0.08 -3.70 4.21
N ARG A 93 -1.32 -4.21 4.38
CA ARG A 93 -2.19 -4.62 3.26
C ARG A 93 -2.73 -3.46 2.44
N TYR A 94 -2.71 -2.25 3.00
CA TYR A 94 -3.28 -1.05 2.39
C TYR A 94 -2.22 -0.04 1.95
N GLN A 95 -0.95 -0.41 2.00
CA GLN A 95 0.12 0.34 1.36
C GLN A 95 0.05 0.08 -0.14
N VAL A 96 -0.39 1.10 -0.88
CA VAL A 96 -0.52 1.04 -2.35
C VAL A 96 0.72 1.70 -2.94
N LEU A 97 1.41 0.99 -3.84
CA LEU A 97 2.43 1.56 -4.70
C LEU A 97 1.77 2.54 -5.67
N ASP A 98 2.27 3.77 -5.74
CA ASP A 98 1.82 4.74 -6.73
C ASP A 98 2.26 4.33 -8.15
N VAL A 99 1.84 5.10 -9.15
CA VAL A 99 2.11 4.78 -10.57
C VAL A 99 3.60 4.85 -10.87
N GLU A 100 4.29 5.88 -10.37
CA GLU A 100 5.73 6.10 -10.60
C GLU A 100 6.55 4.97 -9.96
N MET A 101 6.26 4.60 -8.71
CA MET A 101 6.90 3.48 -8.02
C MET A 101 6.69 2.16 -8.76
N LYS A 102 5.50 1.93 -9.33
CA LYS A 102 5.24 0.71 -10.12
C LYS A 102 6.06 0.69 -11.40
N GLU A 103 6.19 1.82 -12.09
CA GLU A 103 7.02 1.94 -13.28
C GLU A 103 8.51 1.72 -12.95
N ASP A 104 9.01 2.31 -11.87
CA ASP A 104 10.37 2.10 -11.40
C ASP A 104 10.67 0.63 -11.08
N ILE A 105 9.75 -0.05 -10.39
CA ILE A 105 9.88 -1.48 -10.09
C ILE A 105 9.83 -2.30 -11.38
N LEU A 106 8.95 -1.96 -12.33
CA LEU A 106 8.88 -2.64 -13.62
C LEU A 106 10.20 -2.52 -14.36
N ASN A 107 10.78 -1.32 -14.44
CA ASN A 107 12.08 -1.10 -15.11
C ASN A 107 13.18 -1.95 -14.46
N LYS A 108 13.24 -1.99 -13.13
CA LYS A 108 14.20 -2.84 -12.40
C LYS A 108 13.99 -4.34 -12.69
N ILE A 109 12.74 -4.79 -12.85
CA ILE A 109 12.45 -6.18 -13.23
C ILE A 109 12.96 -6.45 -14.65
N LEU A 110 12.73 -5.51 -15.59
CA LEU A 110 13.23 -5.63 -16.96
C LEU A 110 14.76 -5.65 -17.01
N ASP A 111 15.43 -4.82 -16.19
CA ASP A 111 16.88 -4.83 -16.05
C ASP A 111 17.39 -6.18 -15.51
N VAL A 112 16.70 -6.76 -14.52
CA VAL A 112 17.05 -8.10 -14.03
C VAL A 112 16.92 -9.15 -15.13
N VAL A 113 15.84 -9.11 -15.92
CA VAL A 113 15.67 -10.03 -17.05
C VAL A 113 16.79 -9.84 -18.07
N TYR A 114 17.09 -8.60 -18.44
CA TYR A 114 18.09 -8.27 -19.45
C TYR A 114 19.51 -8.65 -19.00
N VAL A 115 19.93 -8.22 -17.80
CA VAL A 115 21.31 -8.39 -17.30
C VAL A 115 21.63 -9.84 -16.96
N ASN A 116 20.64 -10.60 -16.45
CA ASN A 116 20.84 -12.01 -16.11
C ASN A 116 20.44 -12.95 -17.24
N GLU A 117 20.15 -12.39 -18.43
CA GLU A 117 19.80 -13.15 -19.65
C GLU A 117 18.68 -14.17 -19.43
N LEU A 118 17.71 -13.84 -18.57
CA LEU A 118 16.63 -14.75 -18.22
C LEU A 118 15.74 -14.97 -19.44
N GLU A 119 15.43 -16.22 -19.75
CA GLU A 119 14.73 -16.61 -20.98
C GLU A 119 13.27 -16.95 -20.73
N ASN A 120 12.89 -17.19 -19.48
CA ASN A 120 11.53 -17.55 -19.12
C ASN A 120 11.13 -17.09 -17.71
N ILE A 121 9.82 -17.19 -17.43
CA ILE A 121 9.24 -16.77 -16.17
C ILE A 121 9.67 -17.65 -14.98
N ILE A 122 10.11 -18.89 -15.23
CA ILE A 122 10.56 -19.80 -14.17
C ILE A 122 11.91 -19.35 -13.65
N GLU A 123 12.84 -18.98 -14.54
CA GLU A 123 14.13 -18.40 -14.16
C GLU A 123 13.97 -17.07 -13.42
N LEU A 124 13.07 -16.19 -13.88
CA LEU A 124 12.76 -14.96 -13.13
C LEU A 124 12.22 -15.25 -11.73
N ARG A 125 11.39 -16.30 -11.57
CA ARG A 125 10.91 -16.73 -10.26
C ARG A 125 12.04 -17.31 -9.40
N GLN A 126 12.95 -18.08 -9.98
CA GLN A 126 14.11 -18.64 -9.28
C GLN A 126 15.05 -17.52 -8.83
N TYR A 127 15.30 -16.53 -9.68
CA TYR A 127 16.07 -15.33 -9.35
C TYR A 127 15.50 -14.65 -8.11
N PHE A 128 14.18 -14.40 -8.06
CA PHE A 128 13.56 -13.80 -6.87
C PHE A 128 13.54 -14.72 -5.65
N ALA A 129 13.54 -16.04 -5.81
CA ALA A 129 13.53 -16.97 -4.68
C ALA A 129 14.85 -17.02 -3.91
N VAL A 130 15.96 -16.68 -4.57
CA VAL A 130 17.33 -16.67 -3.99
C VAL A 130 17.87 -15.26 -3.73
N CYS A 131 17.09 -14.23 -4.07
CA CYS A 131 17.47 -12.84 -3.86
C CYS A 131 17.13 -12.42 -2.42
N ASP A 132 18.15 -12.30 -1.57
CA ASP A 132 18.00 -11.85 -0.19
C ASP A 132 17.72 -10.33 -0.08
N ASP A 133 17.99 -9.57 -1.15
CA ASP A 133 17.96 -8.11 -1.17
C ASP A 133 16.73 -7.52 -1.89
N ILE A 134 15.61 -8.25 -1.97
CA ILE A 134 14.39 -7.77 -2.67
C ILE A 134 13.94 -6.38 -2.18
N GLU A 135 13.95 -6.14 -0.87
CA GLU A 135 13.55 -4.86 -0.31
C GLU A 135 14.49 -3.73 -0.73
N MET A 136 15.80 -3.98 -0.75
CA MET A 136 16.79 -2.99 -1.18
C MET A 136 16.72 -2.73 -2.69
N MET A 137 16.58 -3.78 -3.49
CA MET A 137 16.55 -3.67 -4.95
C MET A 137 15.27 -3.01 -5.43
N PHE A 138 14.12 -3.48 -4.95
CA PHE A 138 12.82 -3.12 -5.51
C PHE A 138 12.02 -2.17 -4.61
N GLY A 139 12.46 -1.89 -3.39
CA GLY A 139 11.71 -1.04 -2.45
C GLY A 139 10.41 -1.70 -1.96
N VAL A 140 10.32 -3.03 -2.06
CA VAL A 140 9.14 -3.81 -1.64
C VAL A 140 9.55 -4.92 -0.69
N SER A 141 8.79 -5.09 0.39
CA SER A 141 9.07 -6.10 1.41
C SER A 141 8.38 -7.45 1.16
N ASP A 142 7.51 -7.55 0.15
CA ASP A 142 6.77 -8.78 -0.17
C ASP A 142 6.82 -9.08 -1.68
N ILE A 143 7.27 -10.30 -2.02
CA ILE A 143 7.29 -10.83 -3.39
C ILE A 143 5.90 -10.81 -4.06
N ARG A 144 4.80 -10.82 -3.29
CA ARG A 144 3.44 -10.66 -3.82
C ARG A 144 3.24 -9.31 -4.52
N GLN A 145 3.95 -8.26 -4.11
CA GLN A 145 3.92 -6.96 -4.77
C GLN A 145 4.60 -7.02 -6.14
N LEU A 146 5.76 -7.69 -6.25
CA LEU A 146 6.41 -7.97 -7.54
C LEU A 146 5.50 -8.80 -8.47
N ASN A 147 4.91 -9.87 -7.95
CA ASN A 147 3.97 -10.71 -8.71
C ASN A 147 2.73 -9.95 -9.20
N LYS A 148 2.33 -8.88 -8.52
CA LYS A 148 1.25 -8.00 -8.98
C LYS A 148 1.71 -7.18 -10.19
N ILE A 149 2.90 -6.59 -10.11
CA ILE A 149 3.48 -5.77 -11.19
C ILE A 149 3.74 -6.63 -12.44
N ILE A 150 4.26 -7.85 -12.26
CA ILE A 150 4.48 -8.79 -13.36
C ILE A 150 3.16 -9.13 -14.07
N ARG A 151 2.09 -9.40 -13.31
CA ARG A 151 0.76 -9.70 -13.87
C ARG A 151 0.13 -8.53 -14.61
N GLU A 152 0.39 -7.30 -14.16
CA GLU A 152 -0.09 -6.09 -14.83
C GLU A 152 0.68 -5.83 -16.15
N ASN A 153 1.91 -6.37 -16.31
CA ASN A 153 2.84 -6.04 -17.39
C ASN A 153 3.37 -7.26 -18.17
N THR A 154 2.57 -8.32 -18.30
CA THR A 154 3.02 -9.58 -18.92
C THR A 154 3.52 -9.44 -20.36
N GLY A 155 2.97 -8.48 -21.12
CA GLY A 155 3.34 -8.26 -22.53
C GLY A 155 4.79 -7.81 -22.70
N ILE A 156 5.20 -6.75 -22.00
CA ILE A 156 6.56 -6.22 -22.12
C ILE A 156 7.60 -7.18 -21.54
N ILE A 157 7.30 -7.83 -20.41
CA ILE A 157 8.19 -8.81 -19.80
C ILE A 157 8.44 -9.97 -20.76
N ARG A 158 7.38 -10.46 -21.43
CA ARG A 158 7.53 -11.52 -22.44
C ARG A 158 8.46 -11.11 -23.59
N LEU A 159 8.39 -9.86 -24.06
CA LEU A 159 9.25 -9.40 -25.15
C LEU A 159 10.74 -9.44 -24.77
N TYR A 160 11.07 -9.13 -23.51
CA TYR A 160 12.45 -9.22 -23.01
C TYR A 160 12.91 -10.67 -22.89
N LEU A 161 12.08 -11.56 -22.32
CA LEU A 161 12.37 -12.99 -22.21
C LEU A 161 12.57 -13.63 -23.59
N ASP A 162 11.66 -13.36 -24.54
CA ASP A 162 11.73 -13.84 -25.92
C ASP A 162 12.98 -13.29 -26.63
N GLY A 163 13.38 -12.05 -26.32
CA GLY A 163 14.60 -11.42 -26.84
C GLY A 163 15.88 -12.11 -26.38
N ASN A 164 15.99 -12.42 -25.09
CA ASN A 164 17.12 -13.16 -24.53
C ASN A 164 17.22 -14.56 -25.13
N TYR A 165 16.10 -15.30 -25.16
CA TYR A 165 16.04 -16.64 -25.77
C TYR A 165 16.52 -16.63 -27.24
N GLN A 166 16.09 -15.63 -28.03
CA GLN A 166 16.52 -15.50 -29.42
C GLN A 166 18.01 -15.15 -29.56
N ASN A 167 18.58 -14.37 -28.64
CA ASN A 167 20.00 -14.04 -28.66
C ASN A 167 20.85 -15.27 -28.34
N HIS A 168 20.49 -16.02 -27.30
CA HIS A 168 21.17 -17.25 -26.95
C HIS A 168 21.11 -18.30 -28.07
N GLN A 169 19.96 -18.47 -28.73
CA GLN A 169 19.87 -19.36 -29.90
C GLN A 169 20.82 -18.95 -31.03
N LYS A 170 20.97 -17.64 -31.30
CA LYS A 170 21.92 -17.15 -32.30
C LYS A 170 23.37 -17.44 -31.90
N GLU A 171 23.70 -17.37 -30.61
CA GLU A 171 25.05 -17.69 -30.13
C GLU A 171 25.38 -19.17 -30.34
N ILE A 172 24.45 -20.07 -30.05
CA ILE A 172 24.56 -21.51 -30.34
C ILE A 172 24.76 -21.72 -31.84
N ASP A 173 23.90 -21.11 -32.67
CA ASP A 173 23.95 -21.27 -34.13
C ASP A 173 25.24 -20.69 -34.76
N ASN A 174 25.84 -19.68 -34.14
CA ASN A 174 27.09 -19.06 -34.60
C ASN A 174 28.35 -19.74 -34.04
N GLY A 175 28.25 -20.44 -32.91
CA GLY A 175 29.34 -21.18 -32.27
C GLY A 175 29.64 -22.54 -32.92
N ASP A 176 28.70 -23.09 -33.69
CA ASP A 176 28.83 -24.34 -34.45
C ASP A 176 29.41 -24.14 -35.88
N ARG A 177 30.24 -23.11 -36.11
CA ARG A 177 30.99 -22.90 -37.37
C ARG A 177 32.50 -22.89 -37.20
#